data_AF-A0AAW8FS13-F1
#
_entry.id   AF-A0AAW8FS13-F1
#
_cell.length_a   1.000
_cell.length_b   1.000
_cell.length_c   1.000
_cell.angle_alpha   90.00
_cell.angle_beta   90.00
_cell.angle_gamma   90.00
#
_symmetry.space_group_name_H-M   'P 1'
#
loop_
_entity.id
_entity.type
_entity.pdbx_description
1 polymer ?
#
loop_
_entity_poly.entity_id
_entity_poly.type
_entity_poly.pdbx_seq_one_letter_code
_entity_poly.pdbx_strand_id
1 'polypeptide(L)' 'MNAEGLESFRDFVDSRSSALLKTAVPLCGGDQHAGEDLLQNALVKTAGRWQKIDEPEAYVRQVLYRQQVSRRR' A
#
# COMPACT_ATOMS: atom_id res chain seq x y z
N MET A 1 -14.24 6.25 -8.10
CA MET A 1 -13.41 5.52 -9.08
C MET A 1 -14.36 4.86 -10.06
N ASN A 2 -14.12 4.96 -11.37
CA ASN A 2 -14.96 4.33 -12.39
C ASN A 2 -14.62 2.83 -12.50
N ALA A 3 -15.41 2.06 -13.26
CA ALA A 3 -15.24 0.61 -13.40
C ALA A 3 -13.83 0.21 -13.87
N GLU A 4 -13.31 0.86 -14.92
CA GLU A 4 -11.96 0.61 -15.45
C GLU A 4 -10.86 0.90 -14.42
N GLY A 5 -11.04 1.96 -13.63
CA GLY A 5 -10.13 2.29 -12.53
C GLY A 5 -10.14 1.22 -11.43
N LEU A 6 -11.29 0.61 -11.16
CA LEU A 6 -11.42 -0.47 -10.18
C LEU A 6 -10.71 -1.74 -10.65
N GLU A 7 -10.85 -2.10 -11.92
CA GLU A 7 -10.18 -3.26 -12.48
C GLU A 7 -8.66 -3.09 -12.48
N SER A 8 -8.17 -1.93 -12.93
CA SER A 8 -6.73 -1.61 -12.90
C SER A 8 -6.19 -1.58 -11.46
N PHE A 9 -6.93 -1.04 -10.50
CA PHE A 9 -6.53 -1.08 -9.10
C PHE A 9 -6.47 -2.52 -8.57
N ARG A 10 -7.45 -3.36 -8.93
CA ARG A 10 -7.49 -4.76 -8.50
C ARG A 10 -6.32 -5.55 -9.06
N ASP A 11 -5.99 -5.38 -10.33
CA ASP A 11 -4.81 -5.98 -10.97
C ASP A 11 -3.50 -5.55 -10.28
N PHE A 12 -3.39 -4.27 -9.95
CA PHE A 12 -2.25 -3.76 -9.19
C PHE A 12 -2.14 -4.40 -7.80
N VAL A 13 -3.26 -4.51 -7.08
CA VAL A 13 -3.28 -5.15 -5.76
C VAL A 13 -2.88 -6.61 -5.88
N ASP A 14 -3.45 -7.37 -6.82
CA ASP A 14 -3.12 -8.77 -7.03
C ASP A 14 -1.62 -8.97 -7.34
N SER A 15 -1.10 -8.20 -8.29
CA SER A 15 0.28 -8.33 -8.76
C SER A 15 1.34 -7.82 -7.78
N ARG A 16 1.04 -6.77 -7.00
CA ARG A 16 2.06 -6.07 -6.17
C ARG A 16 1.93 -6.28 -4.67
N SER A 17 0.81 -6.81 -4.17
CA SER A 17 0.63 -6.96 -2.71
C SER A 17 1.71 -7.82 -2.05
N SER A 18 2.13 -8.93 -2.67
CA SER A 18 3.16 -9.79 -2.09
C SER A 18 4.52 -9.08 -1.97
N ALA A 19 4.94 -8.33 -3.00
CA ALA A 19 6.19 -7.59 -2.99
C ALA A 19 6.17 -6.43 -1.99
N LEU A 20 5.05 -5.72 -1.90
CA LEU A 20 4.85 -4.63 -0.95
C LEU A 20 4.79 -5.16 0.49
N LEU A 21 4.20 -6.33 0.72
CA LEU A 21 4.14 -6.95 2.05
C LEU A 21 5.54 -7.35 2.54
N LYS A 22 6.38 -7.92 1.67
CA LYS A 22 7.79 -8.18 1.98
C LYS A 22 8.57 -6.92 2.37
N THR A 23 8.10 -5.75 1.93
CA THR A 23 8.66 -4.45 2.34
C THR A 23 8.04 -3.95 3.66
N ALA A 24 6.75 -4.18 3.89
CA ALA A 24 6.03 -3.70 5.07
C ALA A 24 6.41 -4.46 6.37
N VAL A 25 6.59 -5.77 6.30
CA VAL A 25 6.95 -6.60 7.47
C VAL A 25 8.21 -6.12 8.21
N PRO A 26 9.36 -5.87 7.54
CA PRO A 26 10.56 -5.38 8.24
C PRO A 26 10.38 -3.95 8.79
N LEU A 27 9.54 -3.11 8.17
CA LEU A 27 9.19 -1.80 8.74
C LEU A 27 8.48 -1.96 10.09
N CYS A 28 7.69 -3.02 10.24
CA CYS A 28 6.98 -3.39 11.47
C CYS A 28 7.83 -4.24 12.45
N GLY A 29 9.15 -4.28 12.28
CA GLY A 29 10.04 -5.03 13.18
C GLY A 29 9.99 -6.55 13.00
N GLY A 30 9.52 -7.01 11.83
CA GLY A 30 9.38 -8.44 11.52
C GLY A 30 7.99 -9.01 11.87
N ASP A 31 7.10 -8.21 12.44
CA ASP A 31 5.72 -8.64 12.73
C ASP A 31 4.89 -8.70 11.44
N GLN A 32 4.46 -9.91 11.08
CA GLN A 32 3.75 -10.20 9.84
C GLN A 32 2.37 -9.50 9.82
N HIS A 33 1.61 -9.61 10.90
CA HIS A 33 0.25 -9.06 10.98
C HIS A 33 0.24 -7.54 10.97
N ALA A 34 1.18 -6.90 11.67
CA ALA A 34 1.36 -5.46 11.62
C ALA A 34 1.85 -4.99 10.25
N GLY A 35 2.65 -5.80 9.54
CA GLY A 35 3.01 -5.55 8.15
C GLY A 35 1.81 -5.60 7.21
N GLU A 36 0.93 -6.60 7.37
CA GLU A 36 -0.32 -6.72 6.62
C GLU A 36 -1.26 -5.54 6.87
N ASP A 37 -1.48 -5.16 8.13
CA ASP A 37 -2.30 -4.01 8.50
C ASP A 37 -1.76 -2.71 7.91
N LEU A 38 -0.44 -2.51 7.98
CA LEU A 38 0.22 -1.33 7.39
C LEU A 38 0.00 -1.28 5.86
N LEU A 39 0.13 -2.43 5.18
CA LEU A 39 -0.10 -2.53 3.74
C LEU A 39 -1.56 -2.29 3.38
N GLN A 40 -2.50 -2.90 4.09
CA GLN A 40 -3.94 -2.70 3.85
C GLN A 40 -4.32 -1.23 4.02
N ASN A 41 -3.87 -0.58 5.09
CA ASN A 41 -4.09 0.86 5.29
C ASN A 41 -3.47 1.70 4.16
N ALA A 42 -2.29 1.33 3.66
CA ALA A 42 -1.67 2.03 2.54
C ALA A 42 -2.45 1.86 1.23
N LEU A 43 -2.95 0.66 0.94
CA LEU A 43 -3.77 0.36 -0.23
C LEU A 43 -5.12 1.08 -0.18
N VAL A 44 -5.76 1.17 0.99
CA VAL A 44 -7.00 1.94 1.18
C VAL A 44 -6.79 3.42 0.83
N LYS A 45 -5.70 4.04 1.32
CA LYS A 45 -5.37 5.43 0.99
C LYS A 45 -5.04 5.63 -0.48
N THR A 46 -4.45 4.61 -1.11
CA THR A 46 -4.09 4.60 -2.53
C THR A 46 -5.34 4.49 -3.41
N ALA A 47 -6.29 3.61 -3.06
CA ALA A 47 -7.56 3.47 -3.75
C ALA A 47 -8.33 4.80 -3.81
N GLY A 48 -8.33 5.57 -2.72
CA GLY A 48 -8.97 6.90 -2.65
C GLY A 48 -8.37 7.95 -3.60
N ARG A 49 -7.14 7.75 -4.09
CA ARG A 49 -6.45 8.67 -5.00
C ARG A 49 -6.03 8.04 -6.33
N TRP A 50 -6.48 6.81 -6.61
CA TRP A 50 -6.00 5.98 -7.72
C TRP A 50 -5.92 6.72 -9.06
N GLN A 51 -6.97 7.45 -9.42
CA GLN A 51 -7.07 8.20 -10.69
C GLN A 51 -6.09 9.37 -10.83
N LYS A 52 -5.37 9.74 -9.76
CA LYS A 52 -4.42 10.86 -9.73
C LYS A 52 -2.98 10.38 -9.56
N ILE A 53 -2.75 9.08 -9.52
CA ILE A 53 -1.45 8.50 -9.25
C ILE A 53 -0.88 7.96 -10.56
N ASP A 54 0.26 8.51 -10.96
CA ASP A 54 1.00 8.08 -12.14
C ASP A 54 1.84 6.83 -11.83
N GLU A 55 2.50 6.82 -10.66
CA GLU A 55 3.37 5.72 -10.19
C GLU A 55 2.80 5.04 -8.93
N PRO A 56 1.90 4.04 -9.07
CA PRO A 56 1.16 3.47 -7.94
C PRO A 56 2.04 2.74 -6.93
N GLU A 57 3.05 2.01 -7.38
CA GLU A 57 3.96 1.29 -6.48
C GLU A 57 4.80 2.24 -5.63
N ALA A 58 5.35 3.30 -6.24
CA ALA A 58 6.11 4.33 -5.53
C ALA A 58 5.24 5.07 -4.52
N TYR A 59 3.99 5.39 -4.90
CA TYR A 59 3.04 6.02 -4.01
C TYR A 59 2.71 5.14 -2.79
N VAL A 60 2.46 3.85 -2.98
CA VAL A 60 2.18 2.92 -1.87
C VAL A 60 3.39 2.82 -0.93
N ARG A 61 4.62 2.69 -1.46
CA ARG A 61 5.83 2.67 -0.63
C ARG A 61 6.01 3.94 0.19
N GLN A 62 5.74 5.11 -0.41
CA GLN A 62 5.76 6.38 0.31
C GLN A 62 4.72 6.39 1.45
N VAL A 63 3.51 5.89 1.19
CA VAL A 63 2.45 5.81 2.20
C VAL A 63 2.84 4.86 3.34
N LEU A 64 3.40 3.68 3.04
CA LEU A 64 3.92 2.74 4.04
C LEU A 64 4.92 3.42 4.99
N TYR A 65 5.92 4.11 4.42
CA TYR A 65 6.94 4.80 5.21
C TYR A 65 6.34 5.90 6.09
N ARG A 66 5.49 6.77 5.53
CA ARG A 66 4.86 7.87 6.28
C ARG A 66 3.98 7.36 7.42
N GLN A 67 3.23 6.29 7.19
CA GLN A 67 2.41 5.67 8.24
C GLN A 67 3.27 5.11 9.36
N GLN A 68 4.35 4.40 9.02
CA GLN A 68 5.22 3.82 10.04
C GLN A 68 5.94 4.88 10.88
N VAL A 69 6.42 5.96 10.26
CA VAL A 69 7.02 7.09 10.98
C VAL A 69 6.01 7.72 11.93
N SER A 70 4.77 7.90 11.48
CA SER A 70 3.71 8.46 12.32
C SER A 70 3.32 7.57 13.50
N ARG A 71 3.50 6.25 13.40
CA ARG A 71 3.19 5.28 14.47
C ARG A 71 4.25 5.24 15.57
N ARG A 72 5.49 5.58 15.23
CA ARG A 72 6.65 5.56 16.15
C ARG A 72 6.86 6.88 16.90
N ARG A 73 6.06 7.90 16.60
CA ARG A 73 6.11 9.21 17.26
C ARG A 73 5.03 9.30 18.33
#